data_AF-A0A653ZWW9-F1
#
_entry.id   AF-A0A653ZWW9-F1
#
_cell.length_a   1.000
_cell.length_b   1.000
_cell.length_c   1.000
_cell.angle_alpha   90.00
_cell.angle_beta   90.00
_cell.angle_gamma   90.00
#
_symmetry.space_group_name_H-M   'P 1'
#
loop_
_entity.id
_entity.type
_entity.pdbx_description
1 polymer ?
#
loop_
_entity_poly.entity_id
_entity_poly.type
_entity_poly.pdbx_seq_one_letter_code
_entity_poly.pdbx_strand_id
1 'polypeptide(L)'
;MRDLLRARQATQAKRSKGRTAKDGLPKAPEPDRPMYMTIKEQRTELARLVSIWSRHSNEPHGSIHAELRRISGGPAVAQASIEQIQKRIDILRSRIGGRR
;
A
#
# COMPACT_ATOMS: atom_id res chain seq x y z
N MET A 1 24.27 -5.62 14.22
CA MET A 1 23.51 -5.22 12.99
C MET A 1 22.25 -6.07 12.75
N ARG A 2 22.25 -7.38 12.99
CA ARG A 2 21.05 -8.25 12.83
C ARG A 2 19.95 -8.03 13.88
N ASP A 3 20.31 -7.58 15.07
CA ASP A 3 19.35 -7.41 16.19
C ASP A 3 18.40 -6.22 16.00
N LEU A 4 18.86 -5.13 15.37
CA LEU A 4 18.04 -3.93 15.15
C LEU A 4 16.91 -4.16 14.13
N LEU A 5 17.16 -4.98 13.10
CA LEU A 5 16.14 -5.40 12.14
C LEU A 5 15.07 -6.26 12.81
N ARG A 6 15.48 -7.21 13.65
CA ARG A 6 14.58 -8.13 14.36
C ARG A 6 13.71 -7.38 15.38
N ALA A 7 14.29 -6.43 16.11
CA ALA A 7 13.57 -5.57 17.04
C ALA A 7 12.52 -4.70 16.32
N ARG A 8 12.87 -4.11 15.18
CA ARG A 8 11.94 -3.29 14.38
C ARG A 8 10.80 -4.11 13.77
N GLN A 9 11.10 -5.32 13.30
CA GLN A 9 10.09 -6.28 12.82
C GLN A 9 9.13 -6.69 13.95
N ALA A 10 9.66 -6.94 15.15
CA ALA A 10 8.85 -7.30 16.32
C ALA A 10 7.87 -6.18 16.73
N THR A 11 8.30 -4.90 16.70
CA THR A 11 7.41 -3.75 16.97
C THR A 11 6.30 -3.63 15.93
N GLN A 12 6.59 -3.94 14.65
CA GLN A 12 5.60 -3.90 13.58
C GLN A 12 4.56 -5.02 13.70
N ALA A 13 5.00 -6.24 14.04
CA ALA A 13 4.13 -7.40 14.23
C ALA A 13 3.18 -7.25 15.45
N LYS A 14 3.62 -6.55 16.51
CA LYS A 14 2.76 -6.25 17.66
C LYS A 14 1.61 -5.30 17.32
N ARG A 15 1.79 -4.38 16.37
CA ARG A 15 0.75 -3.42 15.91
C ARG A 15 -0.26 -4.02 14.94
N SER A 16 0.07 -5.12 14.25
CA SER A 16 -0.84 -5.78 13.30
C SER A 16 -1.84 -6.73 13.97
N LYS A 17 -1.57 -7.21 15.19
CA LYS A 17 -2.44 -8.16 15.91
C LYS A 17 -3.72 -7.55 16.49
N GLY A 18 -3.88 -6.23 16.47
CA GLY A 18 -5.04 -5.52 17.06
C GLY A 18 -6.17 -5.13 16.09
N ARG A 19 -6.10 -5.51 14.80
CA ARG A 19 -7.12 -5.15 13.79
C ARG A 19 -7.52 -6.36 12.94
N THR A 20 -8.22 -7.30 13.56
CA THR A 20 -8.93 -8.40 12.88
C THR A 20 -10.44 -8.22 13.00
N ALA A 21 -11.16 -8.69 11.98
CA ALA A 21 -12.55 -8.40 11.59
C ALA A 21 -12.67 -7.05 10.84
N LYS A 22 -13.25 -6.93 9.64
CA LYS A 22 -14.44 -7.56 9.08
C LYS A 22 -14.40 -7.57 7.53
N ASP A 23 -15.16 -8.49 6.95
CA ASP A 23 -15.96 -8.41 5.71
C ASP A 23 -15.38 -8.25 4.29
N GLY A 24 -15.79 -9.20 3.44
CA GLY A 24 -16.51 -8.97 2.17
C GLY A 24 -15.81 -8.15 1.10
N LEU A 25 -15.16 -8.82 0.15
CA LEU A 25 -14.56 -8.19 -1.02
C LEU A 25 -15.67 -7.76 -2.01
N PRO A 26 -15.92 -6.46 -2.27
CA PRO A 26 -16.75 -6.06 -3.39
C PRO A 26 -15.96 -6.29 -4.68
N LYS A 27 -16.60 -6.91 -5.67
CA LYS A 27 -16.10 -7.01 -7.05
C LYS A 27 -15.84 -5.59 -7.56
N ALA A 28 -14.57 -5.24 -7.76
CA ALA A 28 -14.18 -3.90 -8.19
C ALA A 28 -14.75 -3.62 -9.60
N PRO A 29 -15.52 -2.53 -9.80
CA PRO A 29 -15.76 -1.99 -11.12
C PRO A 29 -14.41 -1.50 -11.69
N GLU A 30 -14.19 -1.66 -12.99
CA GLU A 30 -13.12 -0.93 -13.67
C GLU A 30 -13.37 0.57 -13.50
N PRO A 31 -12.44 1.34 -12.91
CA PRO A 31 -12.65 2.77 -12.79
C PRO A 31 -12.30 3.41 -14.14
N ASP A 32 -13.34 3.92 -14.79
CA ASP A 32 -13.27 5.16 -15.58
C ASP A 32 -12.36 6.14 -14.80
N ARG A 33 -11.24 6.58 -15.39
CA ARG A 33 -10.22 7.33 -14.65
C ARG A 33 -10.87 8.64 -14.16
N PRO A 34 -11.07 8.83 -12.84
CA PRO A 34 -11.68 10.06 -12.34
C PRO A 34 -10.82 11.24 -12.77
N MET A 35 -11.45 12.23 -13.40
CA MET A 35 -10.78 13.23 -14.21
C MET A 35 -9.64 13.93 -13.44
N TYR A 36 -9.75 14.21 -12.13
CA TYR A 36 -8.62 14.50 -11.24
C TYR A 36 -9.01 14.20 -9.78
N MET A 37 -8.26 13.36 -9.05
CA MET A 37 -8.45 13.15 -7.60
C MET A 37 -7.56 14.10 -6.78
N THR A 38 -8.05 14.53 -5.62
CA THR A 38 -7.22 15.30 -4.67
C THR A 38 -6.07 14.44 -4.12
N ILE A 39 -4.97 15.08 -3.68
CA ILE A 39 -3.83 14.37 -3.09
C ILE A 39 -4.24 13.53 -1.85
N LYS A 40 -5.23 13.99 -1.09
CA LYS A 40 -5.76 13.28 0.08
C LYS A 40 -6.46 11.98 -0.31
N GLU A 41 -7.28 12.03 -1.36
CA GLU A 41 -7.98 10.86 -1.89
C GLU A 41 -6.99 9.84 -2.45
N GLN A 42 -6.00 10.30 -3.22
CA GLN A 42 -4.95 9.42 -3.75
C GLN A 42 -4.16 8.71 -2.63
N ARG A 43 -3.84 9.41 -1.53
CA ARG A 43 -3.19 8.77 -0.37
C ARG A 43 -4.08 7.73 0.29
N THR A 44 -5.39 8.01 0.38
CA THR A 44 -6.37 7.07 0.94
C THR A 44 -6.50 5.83 0.06
N GLU A 45 -6.60 6.00 -1.25
CA GLU A 45 -6.65 4.88 -2.20
C GLU A 45 -5.35 4.06 -2.17
N LEU A 46 -4.18 4.71 -2.12
CA LEU A 46 -2.91 4.02 -1.95
C LEU A 46 -2.90 3.17 -0.66
N ALA A 47 -3.36 3.73 0.47
CA ALA A 47 -3.43 3.00 1.73
C ALA A 47 -4.38 1.79 1.65
N ARG A 48 -5.53 1.95 0.96
CA ARG A 48 -6.49 0.86 0.71
C ARG A 48 -5.87 -0.27 -0.09
N LEU A 49 -5.20 0.05 -1.20
CA LEU A 49 -4.53 -0.92 -2.05
C LEU A 49 -3.38 -1.64 -1.34
N VAL A 50 -2.59 -0.93 -0.52
CA VAL A 50 -1.54 -1.55 0.30
C VAL A 50 -2.15 -2.53 1.30
N SER A 51 -3.28 -2.19 1.93
CA SER A 51 -3.98 -3.09 2.86
C SER A 51 -4.45 -4.37 2.16
N ILE A 52 -5.06 -4.23 0.97
CA ILE A 52 -5.48 -5.37 0.15
C ILE A 52 -4.26 -6.23 -0.21
N TRP A 53 -3.21 -5.63 -0.77
CA TRP A 53 -1.99 -6.35 -1.16
C TRP A 53 -1.32 -7.05 0.03
N SER A 54 -1.18 -6.38 1.17
CA SER A 54 -0.58 -6.93 2.40
C SER A 54 -1.29 -8.19 2.87
N ARG A 55 -2.63 -8.22 2.80
CA ARG A 55 -3.41 -9.42 3.13
C ARG A 55 -3.17 -10.55 2.14
N HIS A 56 -3.04 -10.25 0.85
CA HIS A 56 -2.81 -11.26 -0.19
C HIS A 56 -1.37 -11.77 -0.25
N SER A 57 -0.36 -10.92 -0.07
CA SER A 57 1.06 -11.31 -0.12
C SER A 57 1.63 -11.73 1.23
N ASN A 58 0.88 -11.53 2.32
CA ASN A 58 1.33 -11.69 3.70
C ASN A 58 2.56 -10.82 4.05
N GLU A 59 2.82 -9.77 3.27
CA GLU A 59 3.92 -8.83 3.51
C GLU A 59 3.47 -7.69 4.43
N PRO A 60 4.32 -7.22 5.36
CA PRO A 60 3.99 -6.06 6.18
C PRO A 60 3.87 -4.78 5.35
N HIS A 61 2.89 -3.93 5.69
CA HIS A 61 2.67 -2.61 5.06
C HIS A 61 3.96 -1.78 4.89
N GLY A 62 4.82 -1.76 5.91
CA GLY A 62 6.08 -1.03 5.88
C GLY A 62 7.05 -1.53 4.79
N SER A 63 7.13 -2.84 4.57
CA SER A 63 7.95 -3.43 3.51
C SER A 63 7.39 -3.06 2.13
N ILE A 64 6.06 -3.12 1.98
CA ILE A 64 5.38 -2.72 0.74
C ILE A 64 5.63 -1.24 0.44
N HIS A 65 5.48 -0.35 1.42
CA HIS A 65 5.78 1.08 1.24
C HIS A 65 7.26 1.35 0.92
N ALA A 66 8.18 0.62 1.54
CA ALA A 66 9.61 0.74 1.25
C ALA A 66 9.92 0.30 -0.19
N GLU A 67 9.30 -0.80 -0.64
CA GLU A 67 9.42 -1.27 -2.02
C GLU A 67 8.80 -0.28 -3.01
N LEU A 68 7.58 0.18 -2.75
CA LEU A 68 6.92 1.16 -3.59
C LEU A 68 7.76 2.43 -3.72
N ARG A 69 8.39 2.89 -2.63
CA ARG A 69 9.33 4.02 -2.66
C ARG A 69 10.57 3.74 -3.51
N ARG A 70 11.12 2.52 -3.46
CA ARG A 70 12.26 2.09 -4.28
C ARG A 70 11.90 2.07 -5.77
N ILE A 71 10.71 1.61 -6.14
CA ILE A 71 10.29 1.47 -7.55
C ILE A 71 9.77 2.79 -8.12
N SER A 72 8.94 3.52 -7.37
CA SER A 72 8.41 4.81 -7.84
C SER A 72 9.44 5.93 -7.76
N GLY A 73 10.47 5.76 -6.93
CA GLY A 73 11.33 6.85 -6.47
C GLY A 73 10.62 7.75 -5.46
N GLY A 74 11.36 8.74 -4.95
CA GLY A 74 10.82 9.83 -4.15
C GLY A 74 10.73 9.57 -2.64
N PRO A 75 10.21 10.56 -1.88
CA PRO A 75 10.14 10.52 -0.41
C PRO A 75 8.97 9.66 0.11
N ALA A 76 8.77 9.66 1.43
CA ALA A 76 7.63 9.00 2.07
C ALA A 76 6.27 9.57 1.57
N VAL A 77 5.19 8.79 1.67
CA VAL A 77 3.85 9.14 1.13
C VAL A 77 3.38 10.54 1.55
N ALA A 78 3.66 10.94 2.80
CA ALA A 78 3.29 12.26 3.33
C ALA A 78 3.96 13.45 2.61
N GLN A 79 5.09 13.21 1.95
CA GLN A 79 5.88 14.21 1.21
C GLN A 79 5.97 13.91 -0.29
N ALA A 80 5.37 12.82 -0.74
CA ALA A 80 5.42 12.41 -2.14
C ALA A 80 4.56 13.34 -3.01
N SER A 81 5.03 13.62 -4.23
CA SER A 81 4.25 14.34 -5.24
C SER A 81 3.05 13.51 -5.69
N ILE A 82 2.08 14.18 -6.31
CA ILE A 82 0.88 13.53 -6.87
C ILE A 82 1.29 12.43 -7.85
N GLU A 83 2.19 12.72 -8.79
CA GLU A 83 2.68 11.76 -9.78
C GLU A 83 3.31 10.52 -9.13
N GLN A 84 4.07 10.69 -8.05
CA GLN A 84 4.67 9.57 -7.32
C GLN A 84 3.61 8.72 -6.64
N ILE A 85 2.56 9.33 -6.05
CA ILE A 85 1.46 8.58 -5.44
C ILE A 85 0.67 7.83 -6.51
N GLN A 86 0.37 8.46 -7.63
CA GLN A 86 -0.31 7.83 -8.76
C GLN A 86 0.48 6.64 -9.30
N LYS A 87 1.79 6.80 -9.52
CA LYS A 87 2.66 5.70 -9.96
C LYS A 87 2.64 4.52 -8.98
N ARG A 88 2.59 4.79 -7.66
CA ARG A 88 2.49 3.72 -6.64
C ARG A 88 1.14 3.00 -6.70
N ILE A 89 0.05 3.74 -6.93
CA ILE A 89 -1.30 3.18 -7.13
C ILE A 89 -1.31 2.26 -8.36
N ASP A 90 -0.75 2.72 -9.48
CA ASP A 90 -0.74 1.97 -10.74
C ASP A 90 0.03 0.65 -10.60
N ILE A 91 1.18 0.67 -9.92
CA ILE A 91 1.97 -0.54 -9.62
C ILE A 91 1.13 -1.54 -8.82
N LEU A 92 0.45 -1.10 -7.76
CA LEU A 92 -0.37 -1.99 -6.94
C LEU A 92 -1.59 -2.52 -7.70
N ARG A 93 -2.26 -1.68 -8.49
CA ARG A 93 -3.39 -2.10 -9.33
C ARG A 93 -2.96 -3.15 -10.35
N SER A 94 -1.82 -2.97 -11.00
CA SER A 94 -1.25 -3.97 -11.92
C SER A 94 -0.97 -5.30 -11.20
N ARG A 95 -0.36 -5.26 -10.01
CA ARG A 95 -0.08 -6.46 -9.20
C ARG A 95 -1.36 -7.19 -8.74
N ILE A 96 -2.40 -6.44 -8.35
CA ILE A 96 -3.68 -7.00 -7.90
C ILE A 96 -4.49 -7.53 -9.09
N GLY A 97 -4.52 -6.79 -10.20
CA GLY A 97 -5.30 -7.13 -11.39
C GLY A 97 -4.69 -8.22 -12.26
N GLY A 98 -3.36 -8.29 -12.35
CA GLY A 98 -2.64 -9.30 -13.14
C GLY A 98 -2.49 -10.66 -12.47
N ARG A 99 -3.04 -10.86 -11.27
CA ARG A 99 -3.04 -12.14 -10.54
C ARG A 99 -4.44 -12.77 -10.52
N ARG A 100 -5.15 -12.68 -11.64
CA ARG A 100 -6.41 -13.41 -11.91
C ARG A 100 -6.15 -14.53 -12.89
#